data_AF-T1CS51-F1
#
_entry.id   AF-T1CS51-F1
#
_cell.length_a   1.000
_cell.length_b   1.000
_cell.length_c   1.000
_cell.angle_alpha   90.00
_cell.angle_beta   90.00
_cell.angle_gamma   90.00
#
_symmetry.space_group_name_H-M   'P 1'
#
loop_
_entity.id
_entity.type
_entity.pdbx_description
1 polymer ?
#
loop_
_entity_poly.entity_id
_entity_poly.type
_entity_poly.pdbx_seq_one_letter_code
_entity_poly.pdbx_strand_id
1 'polypeptide(L)'
;MATTKSIKMSHFMQTNNIINASKISDSQMLLHLEKGSFDPHEMWFMKDDDENEYAVMPQNVLKKIISIIRNAHEEKVYLELSRDISQNTPIDFDDVMVVALERLESRRLPDGSLPQINTKAMVKELKKEYPNLFIDLNQYYFLQGLK
;
A
#
# COMPACT_ATOMS: atom_id res chain seq x y z
N MET A 1 9.92 31.65 8.90
CA MET A 1 9.92 30.39 9.68
C MET A 1 8.46 29.97 9.87
N ALA A 2 7.99 28.98 9.12
CA ALA A 2 6.62 28.48 9.23
C ALA A 2 6.58 27.44 10.36
N THR A 3 5.95 27.79 11.47
CA THR A 3 5.64 26.85 12.55
C THR A 3 4.52 25.93 12.06
N THR A 4 4.86 24.67 11.82
CA THR A 4 3.89 23.61 11.53
C THR A 4 3.02 23.43 12.77
N LYS A 5 1.81 23.97 12.71
CA LYS A 5 0.80 23.82 13.76
C LYS A 5 0.44 22.34 13.80
N SER A 6 0.78 21.65 14.89
CA SER A 6 0.35 20.27 15.16
C SER A 6 -1.17 20.18 14.95
N ILE A 7 -1.58 19.56 13.85
CA ILE A 7 -2.98 19.29 13.57
C ILE A 7 -3.37 18.14 14.49
N LYS A 8 -4.13 18.44 15.55
CA LYS A 8 -4.68 17.43 16.46
C LYS A 8 -5.39 16.35 15.64
N MET A 9 -4.99 15.09 15.81
CA MET A 9 -5.50 13.93 15.06
C MET A 9 -7.03 13.79 15.17
N SER A 10 -7.58 14.22 16.31
CA SER A 10 -9.03 14.31 16.58
C SER A 10 -9.80 15.21 15.61
N HIS A 11 -9.18 16.26 15.07
CA HIS A 11 -9.83 17.17 14.11
C HIS A 11 -9.88 16.58 12.71
N PHE A 12 -8.86 15.79 12.32
CA PHE A 12 -8.84 15.11 11.02
C PHE A 12 -9.89 13.99 10.93
N MET A 13 -10.20 13.34 12.06
CA MET A 13 -11.03 12.14 12.08
C MET A 13 -12.51 12.37 12.45
N GLN A 14 -12.96 13.62 12.69
CA GLN A 14 -14.35 13.96 13.10
C GLN A 14 -14.96 12.94 14.09
N THR A 15 -14.21 12.56 15.13
CA THR A 15 -14.65 11.44 15.96
C THR A 15 -15.57 11.85 17.09
N ASN A 16 -16.55 11.00 17.34
CA ASN A 16 -17.45 11.12 18.48
C ASN A 16 -16.97 10.31 19.69
N ASN A 17 -15.80 9.66 19.61
CA ASN A 17 -15.33 8.68 20.59
C ASN A 17 -14.01 9.14 21.23
N ILE A 18 -14.13 9.89 22.33
CA ILE A 18 -13.00 10.44 23.09
C ILE A 18 -12.98 9.82 24.48
N ILE A 19 -11.82 9.30 24.87
CA ILE A 19 -11.56 8.68 26.17
C ILE A 19 -10.48 9.49 26.88
N ASN A 20 -10.74 9.90 28.12
CA ASN A 20 -9.69 10.35 29.02
C ASN A 20 -9.16 9.17 29.81
N ALA A 21 -7.84 9.12 29.92
CA ALA A 21 -7.10 8.11 30.61
C ALA A 21 -6.39 8.70 31.82
N SER A 22 -6.83 8.33 33.01
CA SER A 22 -6.20 8.80 34.25
C SER A 22 -5.45 7.67 34.94
N LYS A 23 -4.20 7.94 35.32
CA LYS A 23 -3.35 6.94 35.98
C LYS A 23 -3.83 6.70 37.40
N ILE A 24 -4.09 5.44 37.76
CA ILE A 24 -4.40 5.03 39.14
C ILE A 24 -3.13 4.52 39.83
N SER A 25 -2.34 3.71 39.13
CA SER A 25 -1.07 3.16 39.61
C SER A 25 -0.16 2.84 38.42
N ASP A 26 1.03 2.28 38.65
CA ASP A 26 1.95 1.90 37.57
C ASP A 26 1.39 0.81 36.63
N SER A 27 0.39 0.04 37.07
CA SER A 27 -0.24 -1.03 36.27
C SER A 27 -1.73 -0.82 36.00
N GLN A 28 -2.31 0.29 36.46
CA GLN A 28 -3.74 0.54 36.36
C GLN A 28 -4.03 1.93 35.84
N MET A 29 -4.97 1.99 34.89
CA MET A 29 -5.45 3.22 34.30
C MET A 29 -6.97 3.19 34.26
N LEU A 30 -7.59 4.29 34.65
CA LEU A 30 -9.03 4.49 34.53
C LEU A 30 -9.33 5.11 33.17
N LEU A 31 -10.20 4.48 32.40
CA LEU A 31 -10.70 5.02 31.14
C LEU A 31 -12.08 5.63 31.36
N HIS A 32 -12.19 6.94 31.18
CA HIS A 32 -13.45 7.66 31.22
C HIS A 32 -13.84 8.09 29.81
N LEU A 33 -14.96 7.57 29.31
CA LEU A 33 -15.48 7.93 28.00
C LEU A 33 -16.17 9.31 28.10
N GLU A 34 -15.53 10.35 27.57
CA GLU A 34 -16.11 11.70 27.55
C GLU A 34 -17.23 11.84 26.52
N LYS A 35 -17.10 11.11 25.40
CA LYS A 35 -18.02 11.18 24.27
C LYS A 35 -18.12 9.81 23.59
N GLY A 36 -19.33 9.42 23.21
CA GLY A 36 -19.60 8.20 22.45
C GLY A 36 -20.03 7.01 23.30
N SER A 37 -19.87 5.80 22.77
CA SER A 37 -20.08 4.52 23.47
C SER A 37 -18.97 3.52 23.11
N PHE A 38 -18.79 2.48 23.91
CA PHE A 38 -17.81 1.43 23.58
C PHE A 38 -18.37 0.54 22.45
N ASP A 39 -17.93 0.78 21.21
CA ASP A 39 -18.26 -0.05 20.04
C ASP A 39 -17.04 -0.87 19.55
N PRO A 40 -17.08 -2.22 19.60
CA PRO A 40 -16.00 -3.09 19.13
C PRO A 40 -15.73 -3.05 17.61
N HIS A 41 -16.35 -2.13 16.88
CA HIS A 41 -16.12 -1.88 15.46
C HIS A 41 -15.47 -0.52 15.16
N GLU A 42 -15.25 0.32 16.17
CA GLU A 42 -14.75 1.69 15.99
C GLU A 42 -13.37 1.91 16.64
N MET A 43 -12.67 2.96 16.20
CA MET A 43 -11.44 3.42 16.83
C MET A 43 -11.78 4.43 17.93
N TRP A 44 -11.10 4.34 19.06
CA TRP A 44 -11.22 5.30 20.16
C TRP A 44 -9.95 6.12 20.31
N PHE A 45 -10.12 7.42 20.50
CA PHE A 45 -9.03 8.34 20.71
C PHE A 45 -8.92 8.60 22.19
N MET A 46 -7.77 8.27 22.74
CA MET A 46 -7.49 8.36 24.16
C MET A 46 -6.48 9.46 24.42
N LYS A 47 -6.65 10.15 25.54
CA LYS A 47 -5.73 11.18 25.99
C LYS A 47 -5.37 10.94 27.45
N ASP A 48 -4.09 10.90 27.78
CA ASP A 48 -3.64 10.74 29.16
C ASP A 48 -3.55 12.08 29.92
N ASP A 49 -3.28 11.99 31.22
CA ASP A 49 -3.12 13.15 32.11
C ASP A 49 -1.98 14.10 31.67
N ASP A 50 -1.00 13.60 30.90
CA ASP A 50 0.13 14.35 30.35
C ASP A 50 -0.14 14.91 28.93
N GLU A 51 -1.40 14.87 28.49
CA GLU A 51 -1.87 15.32 27.18
C GLU A 51 -1.35 14.49 25.99
N ASN A 52 -0.79 13.30 26.20
CA ASN A 52 -0.39 12.43 25.11
C ASN A 52 -1.63 11.78 24.46
N GLU A 53 -1.68 11.78 23.13
CA GLU A 53 -2.77 11.22 22.34
C GLU A 53 -2.45 9.79 21.88
N TYR A 54 -3.39 8.87 22.07
CA TYR A 54 -3.31 7.47 21.65
C TYR A 54 -4.55 7.10 20.83
N ALA A 55 -4.41 6.09 19.98
CA ALA A 55 -5.53 5.45 19.30
C ALA A 55 -5.62 3.99 19.75
N VAL A 56 -6.78 3.62 20.30
CA VAL A 56 -7.10 2.23 20.61
C VAL A 56 -8.05 1.73 19.55
N MET A 57 -7.82 0.52 19.04
CA MET A 57 -8.73 -0.06 18.07
C MET A 57 -8.87 -1.57 18.24
N PRO A 58 -10.05 -2.12 17.90
CA PRO A 58 -10.28 -3.55 17.86
C PRO A 58 -9.35 -4.24 16.86
N GLN A 59 -8.85 -5.42 17.21
CA GLN A 59 -7.90 -6.16 16.38
C GLN A 59 -8.45 -6.49 14.99
N ASN A 60 -9.76 -6.76 14.87
CA ASN A 60 -10.47 -6.97 13.60
C ASN A 60 -10.44 -5.73 12.71
N VAL A 61 -10.59 -4.53 13.28
CA VAL A 61 -10.52 -3.27 12.52
C VAL A 61 -9.10 -3.05 12.00
N LEU A 62 -8.09 -3.25 12.85
CA LEU A 62 -6.68 -3.17 12.44
C LEU A 62 -6.35 -4.16 11.31
N LYS A 63 -6.77 -5.43 11.45
CA LYS A 63 -6.60 -6.45 10.39
C LYS A 63 -7.23 -6.02 9.07
N LYS A 64 -8.42 -5.43 9.12
CA LYS A 64 -9.12 -4.93 7.92
C LYS A 64 -8.34 -3.79 7.25
N ILE A 65 -7.82 -2.84 8.02
CA ILE A 65 -7.00 -1.74 7.50
C ILE A 65 -5.73 -2.27 6.84
N ILE A 66 -5.02 -3.19 7.51
CA ILE A 66 -3.82 -3.82 6.94
C ILE A 66 -4.15 -4.53 5.62
N SER A 67 -5.27 -5.26 5.56
CA SER A 67 -5.70 -5.92 4.32
C SER A 67 -6.01 -4.92 3.20
N ILE A 68 -6.68 -3.81 3.51
CA ILE A 68 -6.98 -2.76 2.51
C ILE A 68 -5.69 -2.15 1.97
N ILE A 69 -4.74 -1.82 2.86
CA ILE A 69 -3.45 -1.25 2.46
C ILE A 69 -2.68 -2.24 1.57
N ARG A 70 -2.66 -3.52 1.94
CA ARG A 70 -2.00 -4.57 1.14
C ARG A 70 -2.63 -4.67 -0.26
N ASN A 71 -3.95 -4.77 -0.34
CA ASN A 71 -4.65 -4.89 -1.62
C ASN A 71 -4.42 -3.66 -2.51
N ALA A 72 -4.48 -2.46 -1.94
CA ALA A 72 -4.19 -1.22 -2.66
C ALA A 72 -2.74 -1.17 -3.16
N HIS A 73 -1.79 -1.70 -2.39
CA HIS A 73 -0.41 -1.83 -2.84
C HIS A 73 -0.30 -2.79 -4.04
N GLU A 74 -0.94 -3.95 -3.97
CA GLU A 74 -0.91 -4.95 -5.05
C GLU A 74 -1.54 -4.40 -6.35
N GLU A 75 -2.71 -3.76 -6.25
CA GLU A 75 -3.36 -3.08 -7.39
C GLU A 75 -2.45 -2.01 -8.00
N LYS A 76 -1.79 -1.21 -7.16
CA LYS A 76 -0.84 -0.20 -7.65
C LYS A 76 0.31 -0.84 -8.43
N VAL A 77 0.91 -1.92 -7.91
CA VAL A 77 2.03 -2.61 -8.59
C VAL A 77 1.56 -3.20 -9.92
N TYR A 78 0.36 -3.81 -9.95
CA TYR A 78 -0.24 -4.32 -11.17
C TYR A 78 -0.40 -3.22 -12.24
N LEU A 79 -0.93 -2.05 -11.84
CA LEU A 79 -1.12 -0.91 -12.75
C LEU A 79 0.22 -0.35 -13.25
N GLU A 80 1.22 -0.23 -12.36
CA GLU A 80 2.56 0.21 -12.73
C GLU A 80 3.23 -0.76 -13.71
N LEU A 81 3.09 -2.07 -13.47
CA LEU A 81 3.60 -3.13 -14.35
C LEU A 81 2.94 -3.09 -15.72
N SER A 82 1.60 -3.01 -15.75
CA SER A 82 0.81 -2.90 -16.98
C SER A 82 1.27 -1.69 -17.81
N ARG A 83 1.35 -0.52 -17.18
CA ARG A 83 1.81 0.71 -17.83
C ARG A 83 3.22 0.57 -18.40
N ASP A 84 4.14 0.02 -17.61
CA ASP A 84 5.54 -0.10 -18.02
C ASP A 84 5.73 -1.15 -19.14
N ILE A 85 4.93 -2.23 -19.16
CA ILE A 85 4.87 -3.17 -20.29
C ILE A 85 4.39 -2.46 -21.55
N SER A 86 3.26 -1.74 -21.50
CA SER A 86 2.73 -1.01 -22.66
C SER A 86 3.76 -0.02 -23.23
N GLN A 87 4.57 0.61 -22.39
CA GLN A 87 5.64 1.53 -22.81
C GLN A 87 6.84 0.85 -23.48
N ASN A 88 6.96 -0.49 -23.40
CA ASN A 88 8.06 -1.26 -23.98
C ASN A 88 7.68 -2.01 -25.26
N THR A 89 6.52 -1.69 -25.84
CA THR A 89 6.04 -2.19 -27.14
C THR A 89 5.98 -3.73 -27.18
N PRO A 90 5.06 -4.34 -26.41
CA PRO A 90 4.84 -5.78 -26.45
C PRO A 90 4.32 -6.21 -27.82
N ILE A 91 4.65 -7.42 -28.27
CA ILE A 91 4.04 -8.02 -29.47
C ILE A 91 2.58 -8.36 -29.18
N ASP A 92 2.36 -9.08 -28.07
CA ASP A 92 1.06 -9.36 -27.49
C ASP A 92 1.10 -8.95 -26.01
N PHE A 93 0.23 -8.01 -25.64
CA PHE A 93 0.20 -7.47 -24.28
C PHE A 93 -0.20 -8.54 -23.26
N ASP A 94 -1.17 -9.37 -23.59
CA ASP A 94 -1.73 -10.34 -22.65
C ASP A 94 -0.71 -11.46 -22.38
N ASP A 95 0.00 -11.93 -23.40
CA ASP A 95 1.07 -12.91 -23.25
C ASP A 95 2.20 -12.39 -22.35
N VAL A 96 2.65 -11.14 -22.58
CA VAL A 96 3.69 -10.53 -21.75
C VAL A 96 3.20 -10.36 -20.31
N MET A 97 1.93 -10.00 -20.13
CA MET A 97 1.35 -9.79 -18.82
C MET A 97 1.29 -11.09 -18.01
N VAL A 98 0.94 -12.22 -18.64
CA VAL A 98 0.97 -13.55 -17.99
C VAL A 98 2.35 -13.87 -17.44
N VAL A 99 3.40 -13.72 -18.27
CA VAL A 99 4.79 -13.99 -17.84
C VAL A 99 5.24 -13.01 -16.75
N ALA A 100 4.84 -11.73 -16.86
CA ALA A 100 5.18 -10.72 -15.88
C ALA A 100 4.51 -10.97 -14.52
N LEU A 101 3.26 -11.43 -14.51
CA LEU A 101 2.54 -11.79 -13.30
C LEU A 101 3.13 -13.04 -12.64
N GLU A 102 3.51 -14.06 -13.40
CA GLU A 102 4.20 -15.23 -12.85
C GLU A 102 5.52 -14.82 -12.16
N ARG A 103 6.29 -13.92 -12.78
CA ARG A 103 7.50 -13.34 -12.20
C ARG A 103 7.22 -12.48 -10.96
N LEU A 104 6.09 -11.79 -10.93
CA LEU A 104 5.68 -10.98 -9.79
C LEU A 104 5.33 -11.88 -8.59
N GLU A 105 4.54 -12.93 -8.83
CA GLU A 105 4.15 -13.92 -7.83
C GLU A 105 5.34 -14.69 -7.26
N SER A 106 6.36 -14.96 -8.09
CA SER A 106 7.61 -15.58 -7.60
C SER A 106 8.39 -14.73 -6.60
N ARG A 107 8.05 -13.43 -6.45
CA ARG A 107 8.67 -12.50 -5.49
C ARG A 107 7.81 -12.28 -4.24
N ARG A 108 6.65 -12.95 -4.14
CA ARG A 108 5.75 -12.84 -2.98
C ARG A 108 6.45 -13.35 -1.72
N LEU A 109 6.30 -12.60 -0.63
CA LEU A 109 6.87 -12.94 0.67
C LEU A 109 6.07 -14.06 1.36
N PRO A 110 6.64 -14.76 2.35
CA PRO A 110 5.94 -15.83 3.08
C PRO A 110 4.65 -15.38 3.80
N ASP A 111 4.54 -14.09 4.13
CA ASP A 111 3.33 -13.49 4.72
C ASP A 111 2.24 -13.18 3.67
N GLY A 112 2.49 -13.53 2.42
CA GLY A 112 1.60 -13.31 1.30
C GLY A 112 1.62 -11.87 0.76
N SER A 113 2.51 -10.98 1.20
CA SER A 113 2.63 -9.63 0.66
C SER A 113 3.61 -9.55 -0.52
N LEU A 114 3.38 -8.60 -1.43
CA LEU A 114 4.38 -8.23 -2.43
C LEU A 114 5.39 -7.25 -1.82
N PRO A 115 6.71 -7.48 -2.02
CA PRO A 115 7.72 -6.52 -1.60
C PRO A 115 7.68 -5.27 -2.50
N GLN A 116 8.49 -4.27 -2.20
CA GLN A 116 8.64 -3.12 -3.09
C GLN A 116 9.25 -3.56 -4.43
N ILE A 117 8.46 -3.47 -5.51
CA ILE A 117 8.87 -3.86 -6.86
C ILE A 117 9.20 -2.63 -7.70
N ASN A 118 10.35 -2.68 -8.38
CA ASN A 118 10.65 -1.76 -9.48
C ASN A 118 10.19 -2.38 -10.81
N THR A 119 8.98 -2.03 -11.24
CA THR A 119 8.33 -2.56 -12.45
C THR A 119 9.13 -2.26 -13.72
N LYS A 120 9.76 -1.09 -13.83
CA LYS A 120 10.63 -0.76 -14.98
C LYS A 120 11.84 -1.66 -15.09
N ALA A 121 12.48 -1.97 -13.96
CA ALA A 121 13.61 -2.89 -13.95
C ALA A 121 13.16 -4.31 -14.33
N MET A 122 12.03 -4.76 -13.79
CA MET A 122 11.44 -6.05 -14.11
C MET A 122 11.11 -6.19 -15.60
N VAL A 123 10.48 -5.18 -16.22
CA VAL A 123 10.17 -5.22 -17.67
C VAL A 123 11.45 -5.26 -18.52
N LYS A 124 12.50 -4.55 -18.10
CA LYS A 124 13.81 -4.64 -18.79
C LYS A 124 14.45 -6.03 -18.67
N GLU A 125 14.30 -6.70 -17.54
CA GLU A 125 14.74 -8.09 -17.34
C GLU A 125 13.93 -9.03 -18.25
N LEU A 126 12.60 -8.90 -18.25
CA LEU A 126 11.71 -9.69 -19.12
C LEU A 126 12.05 -9.55 -20.60
N LYS A 127 12.34 -8.32 -21.07
CA LYS A 127 12.72 -8.09 -22.47
C LYS A 127 14.05 -8.77 -22.84
N LYS A 128 14.97 -8.95 -21.89
CA LYS A 128 16.24 -9.66 -22.10
C LYS A 128 16.06 -11.16 -22.11
N GLU A 129 15.22 -11.68 -21.22
CA GLU A 129 14.98 -13.12 -21.07
C GLU A 129 14.04 -13.67 -22.16
N TYR A 130 13.05 -12.88 -22.56
CA TYR A 130 12.02 -13.22 -23.56
C TYR A 130 11.95 -12.16 -24.65
N PRO A 131 13.01 -11.97 -25.46
CA PRO A 131 13.04 -10.93 -26.49
C PRO A 131 11.93 -11.11 -27.53
N ASN A 132 11.47 -12.33 -27.76
CA ASN A 132 10.37 -12.68 -28.66
C ASN A 132 8.99 -12.18 -28.21
N LEU A 133 8.87 -11.66 -26.98
CA LEU A 133 7.61 -11.08 -26.49
C LEU A 133 7.50 -9.56 -26.76
N PHE A 134 8.59 -8.92 -27.20
CA PHE A 134 8.66 -7.48 -27.42
C PHE A 134 9.11 -7.17 -28.83
N ILE A 135 8.64 -6.04 -29.37
CA ILE A 135 9.09 -5.58 -30.67
C ILE A 135 10.54 -5.08 -30.54
N ASP A 136 11.41 -5.63 -31.38
CA ASP A 136 12.73 -5.06 -31.64
C ASP A 136 12.65 -4.05 -32.79
N LEU A 137 12.62 -2.78 -32.43
CA LEU A 137 12.56 -1.68 -33.39
C LEU A 137 13.79 -1.64 -34.30
N ASN A 138 14.98 -2.03 -33.80
CA ASN A 138 16.19 -2.03 -34.63
C ASN A 138 16.07 -3.04 -35.77
N GLN A 139 15.52 -4.22 -35.46
CA GLN A 139 15.22 -5.25 -36.45
C GLN A 139 14.11 -4.81 -37.41
N TYR A 140 13.07 -4.14 -36.90
CA TYR A 140 11.95 -3.64 -37.70
C TYR A 140 12.38 -2.58 -38.73
N TYR A 141 13.19 -1.59 -38.33
CA TYR A 141 13.69 -0.57 -39.24
C TYR A 141 14.69 -1.12 -40.26
N PHE A 142 15.50 -2.12 -39.88
CA PHE A 142 16.41 -2.80 -40.82
C PHE A 142 15.65 -3.51 -41.94
N LEU A 143 14.52 -4.16 -41.63
CA LEU A 143 13.68 -4.82 -42.63
C LEU A 143 12.93 -3.82 -43.54
N GLN A 144 12.62 -2.62 -43.05
CA GLN A 144 11.98 -1.57 -43.86
C GLN A 144 12.95 -0.84 -44.79
N GLY A 145 14.24 -0.75 -44.44
CA GLY A 145 15.29 -0.13 -45.29
C GLY A 145 15.83 -1.03 -46.41
N LEU A 146 15.35 -2.28 -46.50
CA LEU A 146 15.67 -3.24 -47.58
C LEU A 146 14.63 -3.26 -48.71
N LYS A 147 13.70 -2.30 -48.73
CA LYS A 147 12.76 -2.07 -49.85
C LYS A 147 13.21 -0.94 -50.75
#